data_AF-A0A368FJ04-F1
#
_entry.id   AF-A0A368FJ04-F1
#
_cell.length_a   1.000
_cell.length_b   1.000
_cell.length_c   1.000
_cell.angle_alpha   90.00
_cell.angle_beta   90.00
_cell.angle_gamma   90.00
#
_symmetry.space_group_name_H-M   'P 1'
#
loop_
_entity.id
_entity.type
_entity.pdbx_description
1 polymer ?
#
loop_
_entity_poly.entity_id
_entity_poly.type
_entity_poly.pdbx_seq_one_letter_code
_entity_poly.pdbx_strand_id
1 'polypeptide(L)'
;PKPIGEFANEVFSPSVPVEIPVTEFTDVRRIRILLQPVLTRGGTKFYVNFKNGEDIVMQMNPRIHHKAIVFNTFYNGHWQAEETVPMICPIEANGTYTLEFVPSRSHSVFFYIDGRFTHEFRERQPGFKVRSVEIGGHVEVISVHLS
;
A
#
# COMPACT_ATOMS: atom_id res chain seq x y z
N PRO A 1 4.92 33.94 -3.59
CA PRO A 1 4.67 32.55 -3.14
C PRO A 1 5.88 31.67 -3.46
N LYS A 2 6.58 31.16 -2.44
CA LYS A 2 7.67 30.21 -2.66
C LYS A 2 7.09 28.89 -3.20
N PRO A 3 7.72 28.25 -4.19
CA PRO A 3 7.35 26.90 -4.57
C PRO A 3 7.69 25.98 -3.40
N ILE A 4 6.74 25.14 -2.98
CA ILE A 4 7.05 24.00 -2.12
C ILE A 4 7.76 22.99 -3.03
N GLY A 5 9.07 23.18 -3.17
CA GLY A 5 9.98 22.35 -3.94
C GLY A 5 10.88 21.58 -2.99
N GLU A 6 10.41 20.40 -2.61
CA GLU A 6 11.10 19.19 -2.12
C GLU A 6 10.00 18.40 -1.40
N PHE A 7 9.46 17.38 -2.06
CA PHE A 7 8.64 16.40 -1.34
C PHE A 7 9.55 15.76 -0.30
N ALA A 8 9.19 15.88 0.98
CA ALA A 8 9.91 15.13 2.00
C ALA A 8 9.90 13.65 1.58
N ASN A 9 11.08 13.03 1.48
CA ASN A 9 11.18 11.59 1.21
C ASN A 9 10.47 10.76 2.28
N GLU A 10 10.06 11.37 3.39
CA GLU A 10 9.31 10.73 4.45
C GLU A 10 8.21 11.66 5.00
N VAL A 11 7.01 11.10 5.17
CA VAL A 11 5.85 11.74 5.80
C VAL A 11 5.59 11.05 7.12
N PHE A 12 5.52 11.80 8.23
CA PHE A 12 5.30 11.25 9.57
C PHE A 12 3.88 11.51 10.07
N SER A 13 3.32 10.51 10.74
CA SER A 13 2.03 10.55 11.44
C SER A 13 0.88 11.22 10.67
N PRO A 14 0.65 10.92 9.38
CA PRO A 14 -0.45 11.52 8.66
C PRO A 14 -1.80 11.00 9.19
N SER A 15 -2.81 11.87 9.21
CA SER A 15 -4.17 11.46 9.58
C SER A 15 -4.77 10.56 8.49
N VAL A 16 -5.42 9.47 8.91
CA VAL A 16 -6.05 8.49 8.01
C VAL A 16 -7.53 8.85 7.76
N PRO A 17 -8.05 8.79 6.51
CA PRO A 17 -7.34 8.38 5.30
C PRO A 17 -6.31 9.43 4.85
N VAL A 18 -5.14 8.96 4.44
CA VAL A 18 -4.09 9.80 3.85
C VAL A 18 -3.92 9.42 2.38
N GLU A 19 -3.75 10.41 1.52
CA GLU A 19 -3.33 10.22 0.14
C GLU A 19 -2.05 11.02 -0.12
N ILE A 20 -0.94 10.33 -0.39
CA ILE A 20 0.39 10.92 -0.56
C ILE A 20 0.75 10.90 -2.04
N PRO A 21 1.10 12.04 -2.66
CA PRO A 21 1.58 12.07 -4.03
C PRO A 21 2.86 11.25 -4.19
N VAL A 22 2.94 10.48 -5.27
CA VAL A 22 4.12 9.71 -5.64
C VAL A 22 4.50 10.07 -7.07
N THR A 23 5.77 10.39 -7.28
CA THR A 23 6.35 10.55 -8.61
C THR A 23 7.11 9.28 -8.98
N GLU A 24 6.76 8.67 -10.11
CA GLU A 24 7.52 7.58 -10.73
C GLU A 24 7.67 6.32 -9.85
N PHE A 25 6.56 5.64 -9.54
CA PHE A 25 6.59 4.29 -8.96
C PHE A 25 7.16 3.29 -9.99
N THR A 26 8.48 3.17 -9.98
CA THR A 26 9.29 2.41 -10.94
C THR A 26 10.35 1.62 -10.18
N ASP A 27 11.15 0.80 -10.86
CA ASP A 27 12.13 -0.10 -10.22
C ASP A 27 13.23 0.62 -9.41
N VAL A 28 13.32 1.94 -9.54
CA VAL A 28 14.22 2.80 -8.76
C VAL A 28 13.61 3.33 -7.47
N ARG A 29 12.29 3.17 -7.25
CA ARG A 29 11.54 3.71 -6.11
C ARG A 29 10.78 2.61 -5.37
N ARG A 30 11.18 2.33 -4.12
CA ARG A 30 10.37 1.55 -3.18
C ARG A 30 9.55 2.48 -2.29
N ILE A 31 8.42 1.97 -1.82
CA ILE A 31 7.59 2.63 -0.81
C ILE A 31 7.62 1.78 0.45
N ARG A 32 7.96 2.41 1.57
CA ARG A 32 7.92 1.80 2.89
C ARG A 32 6.89 2.51 3.76
N ILE A 33 6.02 1.75 4.41
CA ILE A 33 4.98 2.28 5.29
C ILE A 33 5.15 1.62 6.65
N LEU A 34 5.38 2.43 7.69
CA LEU A 34 5.33 2.00 9.07
C LEU A 34 3.94 2.30 9.63
N LEU A 35 3.23 1.29 10.11
CA LEU A 35 1.84 1.43 10.55
C LEU A 35 1.47 0.55 11.74
N GLN A 36 0.36 0.89 12.39
CA GLN A 36 -0.26 0.15 13.48
C GLN A 36 -1.76 -0.08 13.18
N PRO A 37 -2.19 -1.32 12.91
CA PRO A 37 -3.60 -1.62 12.72
C PRO A 37 -4.39 -1.43 14.03
N VAL A 38 -5.58 -0.83 13.94
CA VAL A 38 -6.40 -0.47 15.11
C VAL A 38 -7.55 -1.47 15.27
N LEU A 39 -7.77 -1.96 16.50
CA LEU A 39 -8.92 -2.81 16.81
C LEU A 39 -10.19 -1.95 16.97
N THR A 40 -11.24 -2.32 16.24
CA THR A 40 -12.58 -1.73 16.42
C THR A 40 -13.62 -2.81 16.73
N ARG A 41 -14.84 -2.41 17.09
CA ARG A 41 -15.97 -3.35 17.29
C ARG A 41 -16.24 -4.23 16.05
N GLY A 42 -15.97 -3.73 14.84
CA GLY A 42 -16.15 -4.47 13.58
C GLY A 42 -14.92 -5.24 13.12
N GLY A 43 -13.91 -5.36 13.98
CA GLY A 43 -12.58 -5.89 13.65
C GLY A 43 -11.66 -4.85 13.03
N THR A 44 -10.47 -5.29 12.65
CA THR A 44 -9.45 -4.46 12.01
C THR A 44 -9.54 -4.62 10.50
N LYS A 45 -9.75 -3.50 9.79
CA LYS A 45 -9.91 -3.46 8.34
C LYS A 45 -9.19 -2.23 7.81
N PHE A 46 -8.18 -2.42 6.98
CA PHE A 46 -7.48 -1.32 6.32
C PHE A 46 -7.06 -1.72 4.91
N TYR A 47 -6.61 -0.74 4.13
CA TYR A 47 -6.13 -0.95 2.77
C TYR A 47 -5.00 0.02 2.45
N VAL A 48 -4.20 -0.37 1.46
CA VAL A 48 -3.23 0.49 0.79
C VAL A 48 -3.56 0.45 -0.71
N ASN A 49 -3.85 1.60 -1.30
CA ASN A 49 -4.19 1.76 -2.71
C ASN A 49 -3.10 2.56 -3.42
N PHE A 50 -2.61 2.05 -4.54
CA PHE A 50 -1.75 2.75 -5.48
C PHE A 50 -2.63 3.28 -6.60
N LYS A 51 -2.85 4.60 -6.63
CA LYS A 51 -3.91 5.22 -7.44
C LYS A 51 -3.37 5.93 -8.67
N ASN A 52 -4.20 6.00 -9.71
CA ASN A 52 -4.03 6.85 -10.88
C ASN A 52 -5.36 7.57 -11.14
N GLY A 53 -5.59 8.69 -10.45
CA GLY A 53 -6.90 9.33 -10.42
C GLY A 53 -7.91 8.47 -9.68
N GLU A 54 -9.00 8.10 -10.35
CA GLU A 54 -10.06 7.25 -9.79
C GLU A 54 -9.74 5.75 -9.88
N ASP A 55 -8.78 5.35 -10.73
CA ASP A 55 -8.35 3.97 -10.84
C ASP A 55 -7.39 3.58 -9.69
N ILE A 56 -7.45 2.31 -9.28
CA ILE A 56 -6.50 1.70 -8.34
C ILE A 56 -5.66 0.70 -9.13
N VAL A 57 -4.41 1.08 -9.44
CA VAL A 57 -3.43 0.24 -10.15
C VAL A 57 -3.18 -1.05 -9.37
N MET A 58 -3.02 -0.91 -8.05
CA MET A 58 -2.85 -2.03 -7.12
C MET A 58 -3.45 -1.66 -5.77
N GLN A 59 -4.33 -2.51 -5.26
CA GLN A 59 -4.80 -2.49 -3.88
C GLN A 59 -4.13 -3.63 -3.12
N MET A 60 -3.74 -3.37 -1.88
CA MET A 60 -3.49 -4.38 -0.86
C MET A 60 -4.56 -4.24 0.24
N ASN A 61 -5.28 -5.32 0.53
CA ASN A 61 -6.33 -5.36 1.55
C ASN A 61 -6.15 -6.57 2.48
N PRO A 62 -5.53 -6.39 3.66
CA PRO A 62 -5.52 -7.39 4.71
C PRO A 62 -6.94 -7.74 5.20
N ARG A 63 -7.32 -9.01 5.03
CA ARG A 63 -8.52 -9.61 5.61
C ARG A 63 -8.11 -10.39 6.86
N ILE A 64 -7.81 -9.67 7.95
CA ILE A 64 -7.21 -10.21 9.18
C ILE A 64 -8.00 -11.40 9.74
N HIS A 65 -9.34 -11.31 9.80
CA HIS A 65 -10.20 -12.40 10.27
C HIS A 65 -10.05 -13.70 9.44
N HIS A 66 -9.81 -13.56 8.14
CA HIS A 66 -9.62 -14.68 7.21
C HIS A 66 -8.16 -15.12 7.10
N LYS A 67 -7.23 -14.48 7.84
CA LYS A 67 -5.78 -14.72 7.77
C LYS A 67 -5.26 -14.69 6.32
N ALA A 68 -5.78 -13.74 5.54
CA ALA A 68 -5.45 -13.59 4.13
C ALA A 68 -5.19 -12.13 3.78
N ILE A 69 -4.39 -11.91 2.73
CA ILE A 69 -4.20 -10.61 2.11
C ILE A 69 -4.74 -10.70 0.69
N VAL A 70 -5.58 -9.75 0.32
CA VAL A 70 -6.14 -9.67 -1.03
C VAL A 70 -5.49 -8.54 -1.79
N PHE A 71 -5.05 -8.86 -3.01
CA PHE A 71 -4.56 -7.91 -3.98
C PHE A 71 -5.53 -7.81 -5.14
N ASN A 72 -5.75 -6.61 -5.64
CA ASN A 72 -6.60 -6.41 -6.81
C ASN A 72 -6.27 -5.10 -7.53
N THR A 73 -6.89 -4.89 -8.69
CA THR A 73 -6.88 -3.66 -9.46
C THR A 73 -8.33 -3.20 -9.62
N PHE A 74 -8.59 -1.90 -9.45
CA PHE A 74 -9.85 -1.28 -9.84
C PHE A 74 -9.56 -0.42 -11.08
N TYR A 75 -10.20 -0.74 -12.20
CA TYR A 75 -9.93 -0.08 -13.46
C TYR A 75 -11.22 0.14 -14.22
N ASN A 76 -11.45 1.36 -14.71
CA ASN A 76 -12.62 1.71 -15.51
C ASN A 76 -13.95 1.32 -14.80
N GLY A 77 -14.05 1.68 -13.51
CA GLY A 77 -15.28 1.52 -12.73
C GLY A 77 -15.55 0.12 -12.17
N HIS A 78 -14.65 -0.85 -12.31
CA HIS A 78 -14.85 -2.21 -11.79
C HIS A 78 -13.59 -2.86 -11.24
N TRP A 79 -13.79 -3.71 -10.23
CA TRP A 79 -12.76 -4.58 -9.69
C TRP A 79 -12.41 -5.68 -10.70
N GLN A 80 -11.12 -5.95 -10.83
CA GLN A 80 -10.60 -7.07 -11.61
C GLN A 80 -10.60 -8.36 -10.74
N ALA A 81 -9.97 -9.43 -11.21
CA ALA A 81 -9.89 -10.70 -10.46
C ALA A 81 -9.06 -10.55 -9.17
N GLU A 82 -9.55 -11.06 -8.05
CA GLU A 82 -8.79 -11.04 -6.79
C GLU A 82 -7.60 -12.01 -6.83
N GLU A 83 -6.46 -11.58 -6.30
CA GLU A 83 -5.35 -12.45 -5.90
C GLU A 83 -5.35 -12.55 -4.38
N THR A 84 -5.71 -13.72 -3.84
CA THR A 84 -5.73 -13.94 -2.39
C THR A 84 -4.55 -14.79 -1.98
N VAL A 85 -3.74 -14.30 -1.03
CA VAL A 85 -2.60 -15.02 -0.47
C VAL A 85 -2.77 -15.25 1.03
N PRO A 86 -2.24 -16.36 1.56
CA PRO A 86 -2.21 -16.57 3.01
C PRO A 86 -1.35 -15.52 3.69
N MET A 87 -1.81 -15.03 4.84
CA MET A 87 -1.06 -14.09 5.68
C MET A 87 -0.02 -14.85 6.50
N ILE A 88 1.12 -15.14 5.89
CA ILE A 88 2.22 -15.89 6.53
C ILE A 88 2.80 -15.12 7.73
N CYS A 89 2.92 -13.79 7.59
CA CYS A 89 3.28 -12.89 8.67
C CYS A 89 1.99 -12.28 9.25
N PRO A 90 1.52 -12.72 10.43
CA PRO A 90 0.23 -12.29 10.96
C PRO A 90 0.28 -10.80 11.32
N ILE A 91 -0.59 -10.03 10.66
CA ILE A 91 -0.90 -8.66 11.02
C ILE A 91 -2.01 -8.71 12.09
N GLU A 92 -1.70 -8.20 13.27
CA GLU A 92 -2.58 -8.15 14.43
C GLU A 92 -2.83 -6.69 14.85
N ALA A 93 -3.91 -6.47 15.59
CA ALA A 93 -4.21 -5.15 16.10
C ALA A 93 -3.17 -4.71 17.14
N ASN A 94 -2.85 -3.42 17.15
CA ASN A 94 -1.88 -2.76 18.02
C ASN A 94 -0.42 -3.23 17.83
N GLY A 95 -0.16 -4.15 16.89
CA GLY A 95 1.19 -4.47 16.44
C GLY A 95 1.73 -3.39 15.50
N THR A 96 3.04 -3.22 15.48
CA THR A 96 3.72 -2.31 14.54
C THR A 96 4.31 -3.11 13.40
N TYR A 97 4.00 -2.71 12.17
CA TYR A 97 4.44 -3.42 10.97
C TYR A 97 5.05 -2.46 9.95
N THR A 98 6.12 -2.93 9.30
CA THR A 98 6.70 -2.28 8.14
C THR A 98 6.21 -2.99 6.88
N LEU A 99 5.46 -2.28 6.05
CA LEU A 99 5.07 -2.72 4.73
C LEU A 99 6.05 -2.15 3.69
N GLU A 100 6.60 -2.99 2.81
CA GLU A 100 7.44 -2.53 1.71
C GLU A 100 6.87 -2.99 0.37
N PHE A 101 6.78 -2.05 -0.57
CA PHE A 101 6.37 -2.28 -1.95
C PHE A 101 7.53 -1.91 -2.87
N VAL A 102 8.01 -2.91 -3.62
CA VAL A 102 9.23 -2.81 -4.44
C VAL A 102 8.87 -3.15 -5.89
N PRO A 103 8.66 -2.15 -6.77
CA PRO A 103 8.51 -2.38 -8.20
C PRO A 103 9.75 -3.05 -8.78
N SER A 104 9.55 -3.81 -9.84
CA SER A 104 10.62 -4.48 -10.58
C SER A 104 10.61 -4.08 -12.06
N ARG A 105 11.74 -4.32 -12.73
CA ARG A 105 11.85 -4.19 -14.19
C ARG A 105 11.02 -5.22 -14.96
N SER A 106 10.47 -6.23 -14.28
CA SER A 106 9.74 -7.35 -14.89
C SER A 106 8.23 -7.21 -14.78
N HIS A 107 7.71 -5.98 -14.63
CA HIS A 107 6.27 -5.69 -14.49
C HIS A 107 5.62 -6.36 -13.28
N SER A 108 6.32 -6.32 -12.15
CA SER A 108 5.83 -6.86 -10.88
C SER A 108 6.12 -5.90 -9.74
N VAL A 109 5.31 -5.98 -8.69
CA VAL A 109 5.57 -5.33 -7.41
C VAL A 109 5.76 -6.42 -6.35
N PHE A 110 6.94 -6.45 -5.75
CA PHE A 110 7.24 -7.35 -4.64
C PHE A 110 6.81 -6.71 -3.33
N PHE A 111 6.13 -7.50 -2.51
CA PHE A 111 5.56 -7.06 -1.24
C PHE A 111 6.22 -7.78 -0.06
N TYR A 112 6.61 -7.00 0.95
CA TYR A 112 7.24 -7.49 2.17
C TYR A 112 6.53 -6.96 3.41
N ILE A 113 6.45 -7.80 4.44
CA ILE A 113 6.02 -7.42 5.79
C ILE A 113 7.21 -7.68 6.71
N ASP A 114 7.68 -6.65 7.41
CA ASP A 114 8.85 -6.70 8.29
C ASP A 114 10.07 -7.36 7.63
N GLY A 115 10.32 -6.98 6.37
CA GLY A 115 11.42 -7.49 5.54
C GLY A 115 11.23 -8.93 5.04
N ARG A 116 10.12 -9.62 5.37
CA ARG A 116 9.82 -10.96 4.87
C ARG A 116 8.99 -10.90 3.61
N PHE A 117 9.46 -11.58 2.56
CA PHE A 117 8.73 -11.71 1.30
C PHE A 117 7.35 -12.32 1.55
N THR A 118 6.32 -11.70 0.98
CA THR A 118 4.93 -12.10 1.18
C THR A 118 4.24 -12.41 -0.14
N HIS A 119 4.37 -11.55 -1.15
CA HIS A 119 3.73 -11.77 -2.46
C HIS A 119 4.45 -11.03 -3.59
N GLU A 120 4.31 -11.53 -4.81
CA GLU A 120 4.64 -10.82 -6.04
C GLU A 120 3.33 -10.54 -6.79
N PHE A 121 2.95 -9.27 -6.89
CA PHE A 121 1.80 -8.86 -7.69
C PHE A 121 2.24 -8.52 -9.10
N ARG A 122 1.76 -9.25 -10.10
CA ARG A 122 2.05 -8.94 -11.51
C ARG A 122 1.19 -7.75 -11.94
N GLU A 123 1.83 -6.70 -12.41
CA GLU A 123 1.17 -5.45 -12.79
C GLU A 123 0.16 -5.68 -13.92
N ARG A 124 -1.09 -5.27 -13.68
CA ARG A 124 -2.16 -5.28 -14.70
C ARG A 124 -2.24 -3.97 -15.48
N GLN A 125 -1.65 -2.93 -14.91
CA GLN A 125 -1.43 -1.62 -15.49
C GLN A 125 0.01 -1.19 -15.16
N PRO A 126 0.69 -0.44 -16.04
CA PRO A 126 2.08 -0.06 -15.77
C PRO A 126 2.24 0.72 -14.46
N GLY A 127 3.17 0.32 -13.60
CA GLY A 127 3.42 0.97 -12.30
C GLY A 127 3.73 2.46 -12.39
N PHE A 128 4.38 2.90 -13.48
CA PHE A 128 4.66 4.32 -13.71
C PHE A 128 3.41 5.21 -13.81
N LYS A 129 2.22 4.63 -13.96
CA LYS A 129 0.95 5.36 -13.93
C LYS A 129 0.54 5.77 -12.51
N VAL A 130 1.08 5.16 -11.46
CA VAL A 130 0.76 5.52 -10.07
C VAL A 130 1.14 6.96 -9.81
N ARG A 131 0.18 7.74 -9.29
CA ARG A 131 0.32 9.16 -8.93
C ARG A 131 0.19 9.42 -7.45
N SER A 132 -0.38 8.49 -6.69
CA SER A 132 -0.54 8.61 -5.25
C SER A 132 -0.67 7.25 -4.58
N VAL A 133 -0.34 7.22 -3.29
CA VAL A 133 -0.63 6.11 -2.39
C VAL A 133 -1.63 6.57 -1.36
N GLU A 134 -2.77 5.90 -1.30
CA GLU A 134 -3.83 6.12 -0.35
C GLU A 134 -3.81 5.01 0.71
N ILE A 135 -3.85 5.38 1.98
CA ILE A 135 -3.92 4.45 3.11
C ILE A 135 -5.17 4.80 3.91
N GLY A 136 -6.04 3.81 4.14
CA GLY A 136 -7.34 4.03 4.73
C GLY A 136 -7.84 2.88 5.60
N GLY A 137 -8.86 3.17 6.42
CA GLY A 137 -9.48 2.20 7.32
C GLY A 137 -8.99 2.31 8.76
N HIS A 138 -9.04 1.20 9.49
CA HIS A 138 -8.69 1.08 10.92
C HIS A 138 -7.18 0.88 11.08
N VAL A 139 -6.41 1.92 10.81
CA VAL A 139 -4.94 1.90 10.89
C VAL A 139 -4.42 3.28 11.26
N GLU A 140 -3.37 3.32 12.08
CA GLU A 140 -2.55 4.50 12.30
C GLU A 140 -1.29 4.39 11.45
N VAL A 141 -0.97 5.43 10.69
CA VAL A 141 0.26 5.48 9.89
C VAL A 141 1.30 6.25 10.70
N ILE A 142 2.44 5.61 10.97
CA ILE A 142 3.56 6.23 11.69
C ILE A 142 4.47 6.96 10.71
N SER A 143 4.84 6.32 9.61
CA SER A 143 5.54 7.00 8.52
C SER A 143 5.30 6.37 7.16
N VAL A 144 5.45 7.17 6.11
CA VAL A 144 5.53 6.73 4.72
C VAL A 144 6.81 7.28 4.12
N HIS A 145 7.70 6.39 3.72
CA HIS A 145 8.97 6.71 3.10
C HIS A 145 8.97 6.33 1.63
N LEU A 146 9.37 7.28 0.78
CA LEU A 146 9.56 7.14 -0.66
C LEU A 146 11.08 7.19 -0.92
N SER A 147 11.67 6.10 -1.41
CA SER A 147 13.12 5.98 -1.66
C SER A 147 13.44 5.36 -3.00
#